data_AF-A0A9P9YB39-F1
#
_entry.id   AF-A0A9P9YB39-F1
#
_cell.length_a   1.000
_cell.length_b   1.000
_cell.length_c   1.000
_cell.angle_alpha   90.00
_cell.angle_beta   90.00
_cell.angle_gamma   90.00
#
_symmetry.space_group_name_H-M   'P 1'
#
loop_
_entity.id
_entity.type
_entity.pdbx_description
1 polymer ?
#
loop_
_entity_poly.entity_id
_entity_poly.type
_entity_poly.pdbx_seq_one_letter_code
_entity_poly.pdbx_strand_id
1 'polypeptide(L)'
;MLFKECWPATLAFLVAASASFSAEKPVPPPCRACSQLVGSFKEGLERTKRGHGGGDTAWEEEKLRSYKNSEVRLVEIQEKLCSDTGVVNKDHCHNLANEHEALLEDWFTHKQTESPDLQSWLCVDQLAVCCPANTFGPHCQLCSDCSGNGK
;
A
#
# COMPACT_ATOMS: atom_id res chain seq x y z
N MET A 1 75.31 5.17 26.81
CA MET A 1 74.12 4.52 27.42
C MET A 1 72.93 4.81 26.53
N LEU A 2 72.27 3.75 26.04
CA LEU A 2 71.13 3.76 25.14
C LEU A 2 69.87 4.30 25.83
N PHE A 3 69.12 5.16 25.14
CA PHE A 3 67.65 5.26 25.14
C PHE A 3 67.31 5.82 23.76
N LYS A 4 67.06 5.01 22.72
CA LYS A 4 65.84 4.25 22.40
C LYS A 4 64.59 5.14 22.41
N GLU A 5 64.45 5.92 21.34
CA GLU A 5 63.20 6.59 20.96
C GLU A 5 62.14 5.52 20.68
N CYS A 6 61.15 5.45 21.57
CA CYS A 6 60.04 4.51 21.53
C CYS A 6 58.84 5.22 20.90
N TRP A 7 58.45 4.78 19.71
CA TRP A 7 57.25 5.19 19.00
C TRP A 7 56.01 5.05 19.90
N PRO A 8 55.26 6.12 20.21
CA PRO A 8 53.94 5.96 20.80
C PRO A 8 52.94 5.80 19.67
N ALA A 9 52.60 4.55 19.41
CA ALA A 9 51.37 4.17 18.74
C ALA A 9 50.19 4.66 19.59
N THR A 10 49.55 5.75 19.19
CA THR A 10 48.18 6.08 19.63
C THR A 10 47.41 6.66 18.46
N LEU A 11 47.03 5.78 17.52
CA LEU A 11 45.93 6.07 16.61
C LEU A 11 44.64 6.04 17.42
N ALA A 12 44.24 7.19 17.96
CA ALA A 12 42.90 7.40 18.46
C ALA A 12 41.95 7.38 17.26
N PHE A 13 41.46 6.18 16.91
CA PHE A 13 40.35 6.02 15.98
C PHE A 13 39.09 6.56 16.67
N LEU A 14 38.81 7.85 16.48
CA LEU A 14 37.52 8.45 16.75
C LEU A 14 36.53 7.85 15.76
N VAL A 15 35.85 6.77 16.14
CA VAL A 15 34.69 6.26 15.42
C VAL A 15 33.55 7.25 15.68
N ALA A 16 33.44 8.27 14.85
CA ALA A 16 32.24 9.09 14.78
C ALA A 16 31.11 8.18 14.26
N ALA A 17 30.28 7.69 15.17
CA ALA A 17 29.03 7.02 14.81
C ALA A 17 28.11 8.06 14.15
N SER A 18 28.15 8.15 12.83
CA SER A 18 27.15 8.87 12.07
C SER A 18 25.84 8.09 12.18
N ALA A 19 25.04 8.44 13.19
CA ALA A 19 23.64 8.03 13.25
C ALA A 19 22.95 8.63 12.02
N SER A 20 22.73 7.79 11.00
CA SER A 20 21.92 8.14 9.84
C SER A 20 20.46 8.24 10.28
N PHE A 21 20.05 9.40 10.78
CA PHE A 21 18.64 9.72 10.96
C PHE A 21 18.02 9.90 9.58
N SER A 22 17.45 8.83 9.01
CA SER A 22 16.51 9.00 7.90
C SER A 22 15.31 9.78 8.42
N ALA A 23 14.96 10.88 7.77
CA ALA A 23 13.75 11.62 8.10
C ALA A 23 12.55 10.69 7.94
N GLU A 24 11.85 10.42 9.04
CA GLU A 24 10.64 9.61 9.04
C GLU A 24 9.58 10.31 8.18
N LYS A 25 9.02 9.61 7.19
CA LYS A 25 7.97 10.19 6.33
C LYS A 25 6.72 10.42 7.19
N PRO A 26 6.03 11.58 7.07
CA PRO A 26 4.85 11.86 7.86
C PRO A 26 3.72 10.86 7.58
N VAL A 27 2.91 10.57 8.61
CA VAL A 27 1.69 9.78 8.46
C VAL A 27 0.67 10.57 7.62
N PRO A 28 0.12 10.00 6.52
CA PRO A 28 -0.89 10.68 5.72
C PRO A 28 -2.21 10.87 6.49
N PRO A 29 -3.03 11.87 6.13
CA PRO A 29 -4.41 11.96 6.61
C PRO A 29 -5.21 10.69 6.28
N PRO A 30 -6.21 10.28 7.09
CA PRO A 30 -6.87 8.99 6.97
C PRO A 30 -7.41 8.65 5.57
N CYS A 31 -8.12 9.57 4.91
CA CYS A 31 -8.61 9.34 3.55
C CYS A 31 -7.45 9.11 2.55
N ARG A 32 -6.36 9.87 2.70
CA ARG A 32 -5.18 9.73 1.83
C ARG A 32 -4.47 8.41 2.09
N ALA A 33 -4.34 7.99 3.35
CA ALA A 33 -3.77 6.70 3.71
C ALA A 33 -4.56 5.55 3.09
N CYS A 34 -5.89 5.55 3.24
CA CYS A 34 -6.76 4.55 2.61
C CYS A 34 -6.66 4.58 1.07
N SER A 35 -6.67 5.78 0.47
CA SER A 35 -6.54 5.93 -0.98
C SER A 35 -5.21 5.38 -1.53
N GLN A 36 -4.12 5.53 -0.78
CA GLN A 36 -2.82 4.96 -1.17
C GLN A 36 -2.81 3.43 -1.08
N LEU A 37 -3.43 2.86 -0.04
CA LEU A 37 -3.62 1.41 0.08
C LEU A 37 -4.47 0.86 -1.07
N VAL A 38 -5.63 1.47 -1.35
CA VAL A 38 -6.51 1.08 -2.46
C VAL A 38 -5.80 1.21 -3.81
N GLY A 39 -5.03 2.29 -4.00
CA GLY A 39 -4.20 2.47 -5.19
C GLY A 39 -3.23 1.31 -5.39
N SER A 40 -2.45 0.98 -4.37
CA SER A 40 -1.49 -0.12 -4.43
C SER A 40 -2.17 -1.49 -4.63
N PHE A 41 -3.34 -1.70 -4.03
CA PHE A 41 -4.14 -2.92 -4.24
C PHE A 41 -4.62 -3.04 -5.70
N LYS A 42 -5.12 -1.94 -6.28
CA LYS A 42 -5.53 -1.87 -7.70
C LYS A 42 -4.34 -2.14 -8.64
N GLU A 43 -3.16 -1.61 -8.34
CA GLU A 43 -1.95 -1.93 -9.08
C GLU A 43 -1.58 -3.42 -8.97
N GLY A 44 -1.81 -4.05 -7.82
CA GLY A 44 -1.68 -5.49 -7.66
C GLY A 44 -2.68 -6.30 -8.48
N LEU A 45 -3.94 -5.85 -8.59
CA LEU A 45 -4.92 -6.48 -9.46
C LEU A 45 -4.46 -6.49 -10.92
N GLU A 46 -3.95 -5.37 -11.43
CA GLU A 46 -3.45 -5.28 -12.81
C GLU A 46 -2.19 -6.13 -13.01
N ARG A 47 -1.24 -6.08 -12.08
CA ARG A 47 0.00 -6.86 -12.12
C ARG A 47 -0.24 -8.37 -12.17
N THR A 48 -1.28 -8.85 -11.47
CA THR A 48 -1.64 -10.28 -11.39
C THR A 48 -2.68 -10.70 -12.42
N LYS A 49 -3.01 -9.86 -13.40
CA LYS A 49 -4.01 -10.20 -14.43
C LYS A 49 -3.47 -11.29 -15.35
N ARG A 50 -4.27 -12.34 -15.60
CA ARG A 50 -3.98 -13.40 -16.58
C ARG A 50 -4.93 -13.29 -17.78
N GLY A 51 -4.42 -13.50 -18.99
CA GLY A 51 -5.18 -13.46 -20.24
C GLY A 51 -5.29 -14.82 -20.92
N HIS A 52 -5.99 -14.85 -22.06
CA HIS A 52 -6.15 -16.06 -22.89
C HIS A 52 -4.89 -16.30 -23.72
N GLY A 53 -4.38 -17.53 -23.66
CA GLY A 53 -3.11 -17.95 -24.27
C GLY A 53 -3.23 -18.37 -25.74
N GLY A 54 -4.45 -18.39 -26.28
CA GLY A 54 -4.72 -18.77 -27.67
C GLY A 54 -5.04 -20.26 -27.87
N GLY A 55 -5.36 -21.01 -26.81
CA GLY A 55 -5.82 -22.40 -26.86
C GLY A 55 -7.34 -22.55 -26.79
N ASP A 56 -7.82 -23.71 -26.30
CA ASP A 56 -9.24 -23.97 -26.07
C ASP A 56 -9.81 -23.00 -25.04
N THR A 57 -10.62 -22.06 -25.52
CA THR A 57 -11.09 -20.90 -24.76
C THR A 57 -11.98 -21.30 -23.59
N ALA A 58 -12.71 -22.43 -23.68
CA ALA A 58 -13.64 -22.84 -22.63
C ALA A 58 -12.91 -23.33 -21.36
N TRP A 59 -11.89 -24.17 -21.52
CA TRP A 59 -11.06 -24.64 -20.40
C TRP A 59 -10.23 -23.49 -19.79
N GLU A 60 -9.70 -22.61 -20.65
CA GLU A 60 -8.97 -21.42 -20.20
C GLU A 60 -9.88 -20.46 -19.42
N GLU A 61 -11.12 -20.22 -19.87
CA GLU A 61 -12.09 -19.37 -19.16
C GLU A 61 -12.41 -19.89 -17.76
N GLU A 62 -12.64 -21.20 -17.61
CA GLU A 62 -12.91 -21.79 -16.29
C GLU A 62 -11.70 -21.65 -15.36
N LYS A 63 -10.49 -21.90 -15.85
CA LYS A 63 -9.28 -21.74 -15.05
C LYS A 63 -8.98 -20.29 -14.71
N LEU A 64 -9.18 -19.36 -15.65
CA LEU A 64 -9.02 -17.93 -15.40
C LEU A 64 -10.05 -17.42 -14.38
N ARG A 65 -11.30 -17.91 -14.43
CA ARG A 65 -12.31 -17.64 -13.40
C ARG A 65 -11.87 -18.17 -12.04
N SER A 66 -11.33 -19.38 -11.97
CA SER A 66 -10.85 -19.97 -10.72
C SER A 66 -9.69 -19.19 -10.09
N TYR A 67 -8.85 -18.55 -10.90
CA TYR A 67 -7.74 -17.73 -10.41
C TYR A 67 -8.14 -16.28 -10.10
N LYS A 68 -9.13 -15.73 -10.80
CA LYS A 68 -9.52 -14.30 -10.70
C LYS A 68 -9.76 -13.86 -9.25
N ASN A 69 -10.40 -14.68 -8.43
CA ASN A 69 -10.68 -14.35 -7.03
C ASN A 69 -10.12 -15.43 -6.08
N SER A 70 -9.03 -16.11 -6.45
CA SER A 70 -8.42 -17.12 -5.57
C SER A 70 -7.56 -16.50 -4.48
N GLU A 71 -7.47 -17.19 -3.33
CA GLU A 71 -6.53 -16.89 -2.25
C GLU A 71 -5.09 -16.75 -2.76
N VAL A 72 -4.67 -17.62 -3.69
CA VAL A 72 -3.36 -17.55 -4.33
C VAL A 72 -3.13 -16.20 -5.01
N ARG A 73 -4.13 -15.68 -5.76
CA ARG A 73 -4.01 -14.36 -6.39
C ARG A 73 -3.99 -13.24 -5.35
N LEU A 74 -4.76 -13.36 -4.26
CA LEU A 74 -4.74 -12.39 -3.18
C LEU A 74 -3.36 -12.28 -2.53
N VAL A 75 -2.70 -13.41 -2.26
CA VAL A 75 -1.32 -13.44 -1.74
C VAL A 75 -0.35 -12.76 -2.72
N GLU A 76 -0.42 -13.08 -4.02
CA GLU A 76 0.42 -12.42 -5.05
C GLU A 76 0.21 -10.90 -5.12
N ILE A 77 -1.02 -10.42 -4.86
CA ILE A 77 -1.33 -8.99 -4.75
C ILE A 77 -0.64 -8.40 -3.53
N GLN A 78 -0.80 -9.03 -2.37
CA GLN A 78 -0.32 -8.56 -1.07
C GLN A 78 1.20 -8.50 -0.96
N GLU A 79 1.94 -9.39 -1.63
CA GLU A 79 3.41 -9.43 -1.63
C GLU A 79 4.10 -8.10 -2.03
N LYS A 80 3.45 -7.31 -2.89
CA LYS A 80 3.99 -6.02 -3.35
C LYS A 80 3.07 -4.84 -3.04
N LEU A 81 2.16 -4.98 -2.07
CA LEU A 81 1.40 -3.85 -1.55
C LEU A 81 2.35 -2.75 -1.03
N CYS A 82 1.91 -1.51 -1.11
CA CYS A 82 2.58 -0.31 -0.60
C CYS A 82 4.00 -0.06 -1.15
N SER A 83 4.42 -0.81 -2.17
CA SER A 83 5.79 -0.77 -2.69
C SER A 83 6.03 0.38 -3.65
N ASP A 84 4.96 1.03 -4.13
CA ASP A 84 5.01 2.08 -5.13
C ASP A 84 5.70 3.33 -4.60
N THR A 85 6.45 4.02 -5.47
CA THR A 85 7.26 5.18 -5.07
C THR A 85 6.41 6.37 -4.63
N GLY A 86 5.15 6.43 -5.09
CA GLY A 86 4.17 7.46 -4.72
C GLY A 86 3.52 7.26 -3.35
N VAL A 87 3.69 6.09 -2.71
CA VAL A 87 3.16 5.82 -1.36
C VAL A 87 3.99 6.60 -0.33
N VAL A 88 3.28 7.39 0.49
CA VAL A 88 3.89 8.17 1.56
C VAL A 88 3.82 7.33 2.83
N ASN A 89 4.96 7.16 3.51
CA ASN A 89 5.11 6.30 4.68
C ASN A 89 4.63 4.86 4.42
N LYS A 90 5.51 4.03 3.84
CA LYS A 90 5.20 2.64 3.46
C LYS A 90 4.84 1.77 4.66
N ASP A 91 5.51 1.96 5.79
CA ASP A 91 5.23 1.21 7.01
C ASP A 91 3.81 1.48 7.51
N HIS A 92 3.36 2.74 7.48
CA HIS A 92 1.98 3.07 7.79
C HIS A 92 0.99 2.42 6.82
N CYS A 93 1.28 2.41 5.52
CA CYS A 93 0.45 1.73 4.52
C CYS A 93 0.36 0.21 4.77
N HIS A 94 1.48 -0.45 5.10
CA HIS A 94 1.49 -1.87 5.46
C HIS A 94 0.71 -2.14 6.74
N ASN A 95 0.85 -1.29 7.76
CA ASN A 95 0.10 -1.42 8.99
C ASN A 95 -1.41 -1.29 8.74
N LEU A 96 -1.84 -0.33 7.91
CA LEU A 96 -3.25 -0.18 7.53
C LEU A 96 -3.76 -1.39 6.74
N ALA A 97 -2.93 -1.96 5.85
CA ALA A 97 -3.28 -3.18 5.12
C ALA A 97 -3.48 -4.38 6.07
N ASN A 98 -2.60 -4.53 7.06
CA ASN A 98 -2.70 -5.59 8.07
C ASN A 98 -3.91 -5.39 8.98
N GLU A 99 -4.19 -4.15 9.42
CA GLU A 99 -5.35 -3.82 10.25
C GLU A 99 -6.68 -4.15 9.56
N HIS A 100 -6.72 -4.01 8.23
CA HIS A 100 -7.93 -4.21 7.42
C HIS A 100 -7.84 -5.42 6.48
N GLU A 101 -7.01 -6.41 6.81
CA GLU A 101 -6.80 -7.62 5.99
C GLU A 101 -8.13 -8.33 5.69
N ALA A 102 -8.96 -8.55 6.71
CA ALA A 102 -10.25 -9.21 6.56
C ALA A 102 -11.22 -8.45 5.63
N LEU A 103 -11.18 -7.11 5.63
CA LEU A 103 -12.01 -6.31 4.72
C LEU A 103 -11.50 -6.40 3.28
N LEU A 104 -10.18 -6.37 3.08
CA LEU A 104 -9.57 -6.54 1.76
C LEU A 104 -9.87 -7.93 1.18
N GLU A 105 -9.81 -8.97 2.01
CA GLU A 105 -10.16 -10.34 1.63
C GLU A 105 -11.66 -10.48 1.28
N ASP A 106 -12.57 -10.00 2.13
CA ASP A 106 -14.03 -10.02 1.86
C ASP A 106 -14.36 -9.28 0.56
N TRP A 107 -13.74 -8.12 0.35
CA TRP A 107 -13.97 -7.39 -0.88
C TRP A 107 -13.51 -8.18 -2.10
N PHE A 108 -12.29 -8.71 -2.05
CA PHE A 108 -11.68 -9.44 -3.15
C PHE A 108 -12.45 -10.72 -3.49
N THR A 109 -12.92 -11.45 -2.49
CA THR A 109 -13.58 -12.75 -2.67
C THR A 109 -15.08 -12.63 -2.94
N HIS A 110 -15.76 -11.65 -2.33
CA HIS A 110 -17.21 -11.61 -2.26
C HIS A 110 -17.86 -10.31 -2.75
N LYS A 111 -17.20 -9.15 -2.63
CA LYS A 111 -17.87 -7.85 -2.91
C LYS A 111 -17.65 -7.27 -4.29
N GLN A 112 -16.71 -7.76 -5.08
CA GLN A 112 -16.41 -7.19 -6.41
C GLN A 112 -17.63 -7.08 -7.36
N THR A 113 -18.65 -7.93 -7.21
CA THR A 113 -19.88 -7.84 -8.03
C THR A 113 -20.85 -6.76 -7.54
N GLU A 114 -21.04 -6.65 -6.22
CA GLU A 114 -21.99 -5.71 -5.60
C GLU A 114 -21.38 -4.31 -5.44
N SER A 115 -20.08 -4.24 -5.24
CA SER A 115 -19.32 -3.02 -4.95
C SER A 115 -17.98 -3.05 -5.69
N PRO A 116 -17.98 -2.88 -7.03
CA PRO A 116 -16.79 -3.05 -7.87
C PRO A 116 -15.70 -2.01 -7.64
N ASP A 117 -16.01 -0.87 -7.01
CA ASP A 117 -15.01 0.13 -6.64
C ASP A 117 -14.56 -0.03 -5.18
N LEU A 118 -13.37 -0.59 -4.99
CA LEU A 118 -12.73 -0.75 -3.69
C LEU A 118 -12.57 0.58 -2.93
N GLN A 119 -12.40 1.71 -3.63
CA GLN A 119 -12.24 3.02 -2.98
C GLN A 119 -13.53 3.42 -2.26
N SER A 120 -14.66 3.35 -2.97
CA SER A 120 -15.97 3.62 -2.40
C SER A 120 -16.29 2.65 -1.27
N TRP A 121 -16.14 1.33 -1.52
CA TRP A 121 -16.46 0.32 -0.53
C TRP A 121 -15.59 0.42 0.73
N LEU A 122 -14.26 0.44 0.59
CA LEU A 122 -13.36 0.44 1.74
C LEU A 122 -13.30 1.83 2.41
N CYS A 123 -12.95 2.87 1.66
CA CYS A 123 -12.59 4.16 2.26
C CYS A 123 -13.80 5.02 2.64
N VAL A 124 -14.92 4.90 1.92
CA VAL A 124 -16.15 5.67 2.18
C VAL A 124 -17.10 4.86 3.07
N ASP A 125 -17.40 3.61 2.72
CA ASP A 125 -18.44 2.85 3.43
C ASP A 125 -17.92 2.12 4.67
N GLN A 126 -16.83 1.35 4.55
CA GLN A 126 -16.31 0.56 5.69
C GLN A 126 -15.56 1.41 6.71
N LEU A 127 -14.59 2.20 6.25
CA LEU A 127 -13.72 2.98 7.14
C LEU A 127 -14.26 4.39 7.43
N ALA A 128 -15.18 4.90 6.60
CA ALA A 128 -15.77 6.24 6.73
C ALA A 128 -14.74 7.37 6.92
N VAL A 129 -13.56 7.21 6.31
CA VAL A 129 -12.44 8.17 6.34
C VAL A 129 -12.46 9.11 5.14
N CYS A 130 -13.10 8.70 4.05
CA CYS A 130 -13.32 9.51 2.86
C CYS A 130 -14.82 9.87 2.72
N CYS A 131 -15.05 10.94 1.97
CA CYS A 131 -16.35 11.39 1.52
C CYS A 131 -16.69 10.83 0.12
N PRO A 132 -17.98 10.84 -0.28
CA PRO A 132 -18.38 10.59 -1.66
C PRO A 132 -17.78 11.59 -2.65
N ALA A 133 -17.82 11.26 -3.94
CA ALA A 133 -17.32 12.14 -5.00
C ALA A 133 -17.92 13.55 -4.92
N ASN A 134 -17.09 14.58 -5.16
CA ASN A 134 -17.44 16.00 -5.13
C ASN A 134 -17.86 16.56 -3.76
N THR A 135 -17.49 15.88 -2.67
CA THR A 135 -17.75 16.34 -1.30
C THR A 135 -16.50 16.25 -0.43
N PHE A 136 -16.38 17.13 0.57
CA PHE A 136 -15.19 17.24 1.42
C PHE A 136 -15.52 17.70 2.85
N GLY A 137 -14.60 17.43 3.77
CA GLY A 137 -14.62 17.89 5.15
C GLY A 137 -15.46 17.01 6.08
N PRO A 138 -15.57 17.37 7.37
CA PRO A 138 -16.07 16.48 8.41
C PRO A 138 -17.52 16.04 8.21
N HIS A 139 -18.27 16.80 7.40
CA HIS A 139 -19.67 16.57 7.08
C HIS A 139 -19.90 16.29 5.59
N CYS A 140 -18.84 16.03 4.80
CA CYS A 140 -18.91 15.75 3.37
C CYS A 140 -19.82 16.74 2.63
N GLN A 141 -19.49 18.03 2.76
CA GLN A 141 -20.24 19.09 2.11
C GLN A 141 -19.79 19.24 0.65
N LEU A 142 -20.72 19.69 -0.19
CA LEU A 142 -20.39 20.08 -1.56
C LEU A 142 -19.32 21.15 -1.54
N CYS A 143 -18.42 21.04 -2.50
CA CYS A 143 -17.29 21.93 -2.60
C CYS A 143 -17.07 22.28 -4.07
N SER A 144 -16.99 23.58 -4.35
CA SER A 144 -16.93 24.12 -5.71
C SER A 144 -15.54 24.03 -6.34
N ASP A 145 -14.49 23.96 -5.52
CA ASP A 145 -13.09 23.89 -5.96
C ASP A 145 -12.24 23.13 -4.94
N CYS A 146 -12.35 21.80 -4.93
CA CYS A 146 -11.44 20.94 -4.20
C CYS A 146 -11.06 19.72 -5.02
N SER A 147 -9.80 19.34 -4.88
CA SER A 147 -9.26 18.11 -5.45
C SER A 147 -9.23 17.04 -4.37
N GLY A 148 -10.17 16.11 -4.42
CA GLY A 148 -10.25 14.94 -3.53
C GLY A 148 -11.52 14.87 -2.70
N ASN A 149 -11.53 13.95 -1.74
CA ASN A 149 -12.71 13.56 -0.99
C ASN A 149 -12.37 13.21 0.47
N GLY A 150 -11.45 13.95 1.09
CA GLY A 150 -11.13 13.76 2.51
C GLY A 150 -12.29 14.17 3.42
N LYS A 151 -12.52 13.38 4.48
CA LYS A 151 -13.42 13.74 5.58
C LYS A 151 -12.68 14.51 6.66
#